data_AF-A0AAD7W206-F1
#
_entry.id   AF-A0AAD7W206-F1
#
_cell.length_a   1.000
_cell.length_b   1.000
_cell.length_c   1.000
_cell.angle_alpha   90.00
_cell.angle_beta   90.00
_cell.angle_gamma   90.00
#
_symmetry.space_group_name_H-M   'P 1'
#
loop_
_entity.id
_entity.type
_entity.pdbx_description
1 polymer ?
#
loop_
_entity_poly.entity_id
_entity_poly.type
_entity_poly.pdbx_seq_one_letter_code
_entity_poly.pdbx_strand_id
1 'polypeptide(L)' 'MRIQRVHLDSDLVQDDVVVAVQPSLPVEGVEVILGNDLAGGKVWKNIQPVVGTPDPVSSGSWGFGV' A
#
# COMPACT_ATOMS: atom_id res chain seq x y z
N MET A 1 14.95 -4.33 -14.00
CA MET A 1 14.37 -4.77 -12.72
C MET A 1 15.11 -6.03 -12.28
N ARG A 2 15.83 -6.00 -11.17
CA ARG A 2 16.55 -7.17 -10.64
C ARG A 2 15.76 -7.75 -9.48
N ILE A 3 15.52 -9.06 -9.51
CA ILE A 3 14.87 -9.76 -8.41
C ILE A 3 15.95 -10.31 -7.47
N GLN A 4 15.72 -10.22 -6.16
CA GLN A 4 16.61 -10.76 -5.13
C GLN A 4 15.81 -11.49 -4.06
N ARG A 5 16.41 -12.53 -3.51
CA ARG A 5 15.91 -13.20 -2.31
C ARG A 5 16.63 -12.61 -1.10
N VAL A 6 15.86 -12.17 -0.11
CA VAL A 6 16.37 -11.56 1.13
C VAL A 6 15.64 -12.18 2.31
N HIS A 7 16.36 -12.40 3.40
CA HIS A 7 15.75 -12.80 4.66
C HIS A 7 15.19 -11.56 5.35
N LEU A 8 13.88 -11.54 5.61
CA LEU A 8 13.27 -10.51 6.44
C LEU A 8 13.04 -11.08 7.84
N ASP A 9 13.56 -10.39 8.85
CA ASP A 9 13.26 -10.65 10.26
C ASP A 9 12.52 -9.43 10.84
N SER A 10 11.20 -9.56 11.00
CA SER A 10 10.31 -8.50 11.46
C SER A 10 9.03 -9.06 12.07
N ASP A 11 8.27 -8.22 12.77
CA ASP A 11 6.94 -8.60 13.30
C ASP A 11 5.92 -9.00 12.20
N LEU A 12 6.15 -8.61 10.93
CA LEU A 12 5.25 -8.92 9.81
C LEU A 12 5.60 -10.26 9.15
N VAL A 13 6.89 -10.52 8.98
CA VAL A 13 7.43 -11.69 8.31
C VAL A 13 8.81 -12.01 8.88
N GLN A 14 9.06 -13.31 9.09
CA GLN A 14 10.32 -13.89 9.59
C GLN A 14 10.78 -15.01 8.65
N ASP A 15 10.98 -14.69 7.37
CA ASP A 15 11.30 -15.67 6.32
C ASP A 15 11.99 -15.01 5.11
N ASP A 16 12.46 -15.84 4.19
CA ASP A 16 12.99 -15.44 2.89
C ASP A 16 11.88 -14.94 1.95
N VAL A 17 11.98 -13.68 1.55
CA VAL A 17 11.07 -13.07 0.59
C VAL A 17 11.78 -12.72 -0.71
N VAL A 18 10.99 -12.62 -1.78
CA VAL A 18 11.47 -12.20 -3.09
C VAL A 18 11.11 -10.72 -3.29
N VAL A 19 12.12 -9.88 -3.50
CA VAL A 19 11.95 -8.44 -3.71
C VAL A 19 12.46 -8.01 -5.08
N ALA A 20 11.82 -6.98 -5.63
CA ALA A 20 12.31 -6.28 -6.81
C ALA A 20 13.17 -5.09 -6.38
N VAL A 21 14.37 -4.99 -6.94
CA VAL A 21 15.28 -3.88 -6.67
C VAL A 21 15.15 -2.81 -7.74
N GLN A 22 14.89 -1.60 -7.27
CA GLN A 22 14.75 -0.38 -8.06
C GLN A 22 15.76 0.67 -7.55
N PRO A 23 16.38 1.46 -8.43
CA PRO A 23 17.35 2.49 -8.01
C PRO A 23 16.76 3.57 -7.09
N SER A 24 15.47 3.83 -7.20
CA SER A 24 14.74 4.79 -6.37
C SER A 24 13.29 4.37 -6.22
N LEU A 25 12.70 4.61 -5.05
CA LEU A 25 11.27 4.43 -4.81
C LEU A 25 10.52 5.76 -5.03
N PRO A 26 9.22 5.70 -5.36
CA PRO A 26 8.44 6.90 -5.71
C PRO A 26 8.11 7.79 -4.50
N VAL A 27 8.53 7.41 -3.29
CA VAL A 27 8.25 8.12 -2.04
C VAL A 27 9.57 8.42 -1.33
N GLU A 28 9.79 9.68 -1.01
CA GLU A 28 10.97 10.13 -0.28
C GLU A 28 11.05 9.49 1.11
N GLY A 29 12.25 9.06 1.51
CA GLY A 29 12.49 8.41 2.79
C GLY A 29 12.02 6.95 2.88
N VAL A 30 11.45 6.38 1.82
CA VAL A 30 11.07 4.96 1.78
C VAL A 30 12.19 4.14 1.13
N GLU A 31 12.65 3.13 1.84
CA GLU A 31 13.71 2.21 1.39
C GLU A 31 13.16 0.87 0.90
N VAL A 32 12.03 0.43 1.44
CA VAL A 32 11.41 -0.86 1.13
C VAL A 32 9.89 -0.71 1.07
N ILE A 33 9.26 -1.31 0.07
CA ILE A 33 7.81 -1.48 -0.03
C ILE A 33 7.50 -2.96 0.13
N LEU A 34 6.71 -3.31 1.14
CA LEU A 34 6.23 -4.66 1.36
C LEU A 34 4.81 -4.78 0.83
N GLY A 35 4.58 -5.76 -0.05
CA GLY A 35 3.25 -6.09 -0.52
C GLY A 35 2.40 -6.68 0.62
N ASN A 36 1.09 -6.44 0.57
CA ASN A 36 0.14 -6.92 1.56
C ASN A 36 0.13 -8.45 1.74
N ASP A 37 0.51 -9.18 0.69
CA ASP A 37 0.61 -10.64 0.71
C ASP A 37 1.71 -11.11 1.68
N LEU A 38 2.79 -10.34 1.84
CA LEU A 38 3.85 -10.63 2.82
C LEU A 38 3.37 -10.45 4.27
N ALA A 39 2.39 -9.60 4.50
CA ALA A 39 1.75 -9.42 5.81
C ALA A 39 0.60 -10.44 6.04
N GLY A 40 0.47 -11.47 5.19
CA GLY A 40 -0.60 -12.46 5.28
C GLY A 40 -1.99 -11.88 5.01
N GLY A 41 -2.09 -10.84 4.17
CA GLY A 41 -3.35 -10.15 3.87
C GLY A 41 -3.85 -9.23 4.99
N LYS A 42 -3.14 -9.12 6.12
CA LYS A 42 -3.44 -8.16 7.18
C LYS A 42 -2.79 -6.82 6.88
N VAL A 43 -3.45 -6.03 6.05
CA VAL A 43 -3.04 -4.63 5.78
C VAL A 43 -3.32 -3.74 7.01
N TRP A 44 -4.19 -4.18 7.93
CA TRP A 44 -4.54 -3.46 9.15
C TRP A 44 -4.42 -4.34 10.39
N LYS A 45 -3.66 -3.88 11.38
CA LYS A 45 -3.45 -4.64 12.63
C LYS A 45 -4.73 -4.81 13.45
N ASN A 46 -5.62 -3.79 13.52
CA ASN A 46 -6.82 -3.83 14.36
C ASN A 46 -8.04 -3.01 13.87
N ILE A 47 -7.90 -2.15 12.86
CA ILE A 47 -8.97 -1.25 12.40
C ILE A 47 -8.98 -1.29 10.88
N GLN A 48 -10.02 -1.89 10.31
CA GLN A 48 -10.25 -1.81 8.87
C GLN A 48 -10.63 -0.36 8.54
N PRO A 49 -10.20 0.21 7.40
CA PRO A 49 -10.68 1.50 6.97
C PRO A 49 -12.20 1.41 6.85
N VAL A 50 -12.91 2.28 7.57
CA VAL A 50 -14.32 2.47 7.31
C VAL A 50 -14.39 3.03 5.90
N VAL A 51 -14.93 2.25 4.96
CA VAL A 51 -15.39 2.80 3.69
C VAL A 51 -16.45 3.81 4.07
N GLY A 52 -16.08 5.09 4.08
CA GLY A 52 -17.05 6.15 4.19
C GLY A 52 -18.08 5.90 3.12
N THR A 53 -19.36 5.77 3.49
CA THR A 53 -20.42 5.92 2.50
C THR A 53 -20.10 7.20 1.75
N PRO A 54 -20.00 7.18 0.40
CA PRO A 54 -19.84 8.43 -0.33
C PRO A 54 -20.95 9.33 0.19
N ASP A 55 -20.60 10.56 0.60
CA ASP A 55 -21.60 11.55 0.98
C ASP A 55 -22.68 11.49 -0.10
N PRO A 56 -23.98 11.34 0.25
CA PRO A 56 -25.02 11.31 -0.75
C PRO A 56 -24.79 12.56 -1.57
N VAL A 57 -24.41 12.37 -2.84
CA VAL A 57 -24.03 13.47 -3.72
C VAL A 57 -25.19 14.45 -3.66
N SER A 58 -25.00 15.55 -2.92
CA SER A 58 -25.91 16.68 -3.06
C SER A 58 -25.80 17.00 -4.53
N SER A 59 -26.91 16.85 -5.24
CA SER A 59 -27.07 17.23 -6.64
C SER A 59 -26.89 18.75 -6.75
N GLY A 60 -25.68 19.22 -6.49
CA GLY A 60 -25.22 20.56 -6.73
C GLY A 60 -24.77 20.58 -8.17
N SER A 61 -25.59 21.23 -9.00
CA SER A 61 -25.25 21.58 -10.36
C SER A 61 -23.86 22.23 -10.40
N TRP A 62 -22.87 21.55 -10.97
CA TRP A 62 -21.62 22.18 -11.37
C TRP A 62 -21.91 22.96 -12.65
N GLY A 63 -22.27 24.22 -12.50
CA GLY A 63 -22.39 25.16 -13.60
C GLY A 63 -21.03 25.44 -14.21
N PHE A 64 -20.65 24.67 -15.24
CA PHE A 64 -19.72 25.14 -16.26
C PHE A 64 -20.55 25.64 -17.43
N GLY A 65 -20.65 26.96 -17.54
CA GLY A 65 -21.16 27.60 -18.74
C GLY A 65 -20.26 27.26 -19.92
N VAL A 66 -20.91 26.81 -20.99
CA VAL A 66 -20.52 27.04 -22.38
C VAL A 66 -21.74 27.53 -23.13
#